data_AF-A0A3E0H8Y8-F1
#
_entry.id   AF-A0A3E0H8Y8-F1
#
_cell.length_a   1.000
_cell.length_b   1.000
_cell.length_c   1.000
_cell.angle_alpha   90.00
_cell.angle_beta   90.00
_cell.angle_gamma   90.00
#
_symmetry.space_group_name_H-M   'P 1'
#
loop_
_entity.id
_entity.type
_entity.pdbx_description
1 polymer ?
#
loop_
_entity_poly.entity_id
_entity_poly.type
_entity_poly.pdbx_seq_one_letter_code
_entity_poly.pdbx_strand_id
1 'polypeptide(L)'
;MTSADLCRGRCASRLLLLSVLALPGAAWANDLSWAALSAEQQVTLADFEGRWDALDESRRAHLLDRAERWRSLPDARRQAIIARWNELKALSPEARQALRQRWNSLSTDERREALSASPAAQDGTLTTSLAN
;
A
#
# COMPACT_ATOMS: atom_id res chain seq x y z
N MET A 1 46.59 60.59 46.71
CA MET A 1 46.01 61.74 45.98
C MET A 1 44.96 61.22 45.03
N THR A 2 43.77 61.78 45.18
CA THR A 2 42.49 61.50 44.53
C THR A 2 42.46 61.84 43.05
N SER A 3 41.72 61.04 42.27
CA SER A 3 40.95 61.40 41.06
C SER A 3 40.14 60.14 40.69
N ALA A 4 38.81 60.04 40.85
CA ALA A 4 37.77 60.77 40.11
C ALA A 4 38.15 60.84 38.61
N ASP A 5 37.51 60.12 37.69
CA ASP A 5 36.10 60.23 37.38
C ASP A 5 35.53 59.01 36.65
N LEU A 6 34.22 58.89 36.78
CA LEU A 6 33.38 57.82 36.26
C LEU A 6 33.23 57.94 34.73
N CYS A 7 33.75 56.96 33.99
CA CYS A 7 33.34 56.77 32.60
C CYS A 7 32.13 55.83 32.53
N ARG A 8 30.99 56.49 32.35
CA ARG A 8 29.64 56.00 32.10
C ARG A 8 29.62 55.00 30.94
N GLY A 9 29.23 53.75 31.20
CA GLY A 9 29.14 52.71 30.17
C GLY A 9 28.36 51.47 30.59
N ARG A 10 27.10 51.63 31.02
CA ARG A 10 26.15 50.51 31.09
C ARG A 10 25.69 50.19 29.66
N CYS A 11 26.39 49.32 28.96
CA CYS A 11 25.82 48.55 27.86
C CYS A 11 25.98 47.05 28.18
N ALA A 12 25.00 46.59 28.94
CA ALA A 12 24.46 45.23 28.98
C ALA A 12 25.29 44.15 28.28
N SER A 13 25.87 43.30 29.14
CA SER A 13 25.83 41.84 28.99
C SER A 13 24.73 41.39 28.01
N ARG A 14 25.12 40.89 26.83
CA ARG A 14 24.27 40.01 26.04
C ARG A 14 25.11 38.87 25.51
N LEU A 15 24.91 37.76 26.20
CA LEU A 15 25.36 36.42 25.87
C LEU A 15 25.33 36.15 24.35
N LEU A 16 26.44 35.60 23.89
CA LEU A 16 26.55 34.69 22.75
C LEU A 16 25.28 33.81 22.67
N LEU A 17 24.40 34.08 21.71
CA LEU A 17 23.42 33.12 21.23
C LEU A 17 23.89 32.61 19.87
N LEU A 18 24.68 31.56 19.99
CA LEU A 18 25.03 30.59 18.96
C LEU A 18 23.79 30.14 18.18
N SER A 19 23.99 30.08 16.86
CA SER A 19 23.44 29.05 15.99
C SER A 19 21.94 29.06 15.76
N VAL A 20 21.58 29.69 14.63
CA VAL A 20 20.43 29.30 13.80
C VAL A 20 20.48 27.79 13.58
N LEU A 21 19.66 27.03 14.31
CA LEU A 21 19.32 25.66 13.97
C LEU A 21 17.91 25.67 13.39
N ALA A 22 17.79 26.25 12.19
CA ALA A 22 16.69 25.87 11.32
C ALA A 22 16.96 24.41 10.96
N LEU A 23 16.32 23.46 11.65
CA LEU A 23 16.13 22.15 11.06
C LEU A 23 15.20 22.39 9.87
N PRO A 24 15.67 22.33 8.60
CA PRO A 24 14.71 22.13 7.52
C PRO A 24 13.98 20.85 7.89
N GLY A 25 12.66 20.95 8.06
CA GLY A 25 11.85 19.79 8.34
C GLY A 25 12.21 18.74 7.31
N ALA A 26 12.77 17.63 7.77
CA ALA A 26 12.72 16.40 7.00
C ALA A 26 11.23 16.11 6.90
N ALA A 27 10.60 16.64 5.85
CA ALA A 27 9.42 16.03 5.30
C ALA A 27 9.93 14.65 4.90
N TRP A 28 9.74 13.68 5.79
CA TRP A 28 9.77 12.28 5.43
C TRP A 28 8.64 12.16 4.41
N ALA A 29 8.99 12.38 3.14
CA ALA A 29 8.19 11.84 2.06
C ALA A 29 8.03 10.37 2.45
N ASN A 30 6.78 9.91 2.53
CA ASN A 30 6.50 8.50 2.74
C ASN A 30 7.14 7.80 1.55
N ASP A 31 8.35 7.32 1.77
CA ASP A 31 9.15 6.59 0.83
C ASP A 31 8.39 5.28 0.63
N LEU A 32 7.64 5.18 -0.47
CA LEU A 32 7.10 3.91 -0.93
C LEU A 32 8.22 3.14 -1.67
N SER A 33 9.43 3.08 -1.12
CA SER A 33 10.49 2.24 -1.67
C SER A 33 10.23 0.78 -1.32
N TRP A 34 10.78 -0.12 -2.13
CA TRP A 34 10.69 -1.55 -1.88
C TRP A 34 11.29 -1.94 -0.52
N ALA A 35 12.41 -1.32 -0.15
CA ALA A 35 13.13 -1.61 1.09
C ALA A 35 12.37 -1.18 2.35
N ALA A 36 11.47 -0.20 2.26
CA ALA A 36 10.65 0.27 3.36
C ALA A 36 9.39 -0.57 3.60
N LEU A 37 9.05 -1.49 2.67
CA LEU A 37 7.88 -2.37 2.82
C LEU A 37 8.09 -3.41 3.92
N SER A 38 6.99 -3.87 4.54
CA SER A 38 7.05 -4.99 5.49
C SER A 38 7.46 -6.29 4.80
N ALA A 39 8.03 -7.24 5.54
CA ALA A 39 8.42 -8.54 4.98
C ALA A 39 7.24 -9.25 4.30
N GLU A 40 6.04 -9.20 4.89
CA GLU A 40 4.83 -9.78 4.33
C GLU A 40 4.37 -9.08 3.05
N GLN A 41 4.52 -7.75 2.98
CA GLN A 41 4.22 -6.97 1.77
C GLN A 41 5.20 -7.32 0.66
N GLN A 42 6.50 -7.41 0.96
CA GLN A 42 7.53 -7.84 0.01
C GLN A 42 7.26 -9.25 -0.52
N VAL A 43 6.89 -10.20 0.34
CA VAL A 43 6.52 -11.56 -0.09
C VAL A 43 5.27 -11.55 -0.97
N THR A 44 4.23 -10.80 -0.60
CA THR A 44 2.98 -10.73 -1.36
C THR A 44 3.17 -10.05 -2.72
N LEU A 45 4.12 -9.11 -2.80
CA LEU A 45 4.38 -8.30 -3.99
C LEU A 45 5.68 -8.70 -4.70
N ALA A 46 6.24 -9.88 -4.43
CA ALA A 46 7.56 -10.30 -4.93
C ALA A 46 7.68 -10.18 -6.47
N ASP A 47 6.59 -10.46 -7.20
CA ASP A 47 6.53 -10.30 -8.66
C ASP A 47 6.76 -8.86 -9.16
N PHE A 48 6.69 -7.86 -8.28
CA PHE A 48 6.86 -6.44 -8.60
C PHE A 48 8.22 -5.89 -8.20
N GLU A 49 9.03 -6.59 -7.41
CA GLU A 49 10.32 -6.12 -6.87
C GLU A 49 11.18 -5.44 -7.94
N GLY A 50 11.47 -6.16 -9.03
CA GLY A 50 12.38 -5.68 -10.08
C GLY A 50 11.85 -4.49 -10.90
N ARG A 51 10.58 -4.10 -10.74
CA ARG A 51 9.98 -2.95 -11.42
C ARG A 51 9.35 -1.94 -10.46
N TRP A 52 9.54 -2.12 -9.16
CA TRP A 52 8.84 -1.36 -8.13
C TRP A 52 9.07 0.14 -8.28
N ASP A 53 10.32 0.54 -8.49
CA ASP A 53 10.72 1.94 -8.66
C ASP A 53 10.25 2.56 -9.99
N ALA A 54 9.86 1.74 -10.96
CA ALA A 54 9.27 2.18 -12.21
C ALA A 54 7.75 2.39 -12.12
N LEU A 55 7.11 1.96 -11.02
CA LEU A 55 5.69 2.18 -10.77
C LEU A 55 5.48 3.60 -10.23
N ASP A 56 4.45 4.28 -10.75
CA ASP A 56 4.02 5.54 -10.15
C ASP A 56 3.48 5.34 -8.72
N GLU A 57 3.40 6.44 -7.99
CA GLU A 57 2.97 6.47 -6.59
C GLU A 57 1.57 5.88 -6.38
N SER A 58 0.63 6.22 -7.27
CA SER A 58 -0.75 5.72 -7.21
C SER A 58 -0.79 4.20 -7.37
N ARG A 59 0.01 3.67 -8.30
CA ARG A 59 0.09 2.24 -8.56
C ARG A 59 0.72 1.49 -7.38
N ARG A 60 1.78 2.04 -6.77
CA ARG A 60 2.38 1.47 -5.54
C ARG A 60 1.37 1.47 -4.40
N ALA A 61 0.69 2.58 -4.15
CA ALA A 61 -0.35 2.67 -3.12
C ALA A 61 -1.47 1.63 -3.33
N HIS A 62 -1.95 1.46 -4.57
CA HIS A 62 -2.95 0.44 -4.89
C HIS A 62 -2.47 -0.99 -4.68
N LEU A 63 -1.20 -1.29 -4.95
CA LEU A 63 -0.63 -2.62 -4.69
C LEU A 63 -0.49 -2.88 -3.19
N LEU A 64 -0.08 -1.89 -2.41
CA LEU A 64 0.01 -1.99 -0.95
C LEU A 64 -1.36 -2.21 -0.32
N ASP A 65 -2.39 -1.48 -0.76
CA ASP A 65 -3.77 -1.70 -0.32
C ASP A 65 -4.27 -3.12 -0.65
N ARG A 66 -3.91 -3.66 -1.81
CA ARG A 66 -4.23 -5.06 -2.16
C ARG A 66 -3.48 -6.06 -1.28
N ALA A 67 -2.20 -5.81 -1.01
CA ALA A 67 -1.40 -6.67 -0.13
C ALA A 67 -1.98 -6.68 1.30
N GLU A 68 -2.42 -5.53 1.80
CA GLU A 68 -3.04 -5.40 3.11
C GLU A 68 -4.40 -6.12 3.18
N ARG A 69 -5.22 -5.99 2.13
CA ARG A 69 -6.46 -6.77 2.01
C ARG A 69 -6.19 -8.27 1.94
N TRP A 70 -5.17 -8.69 1.21
CA TRP A 70 -4.77 -10.09 1.14
C TRP A 70 -4.36 -10.63 2.51
N ARG A 71 -3.57 -9.85 3.26
CA ARG A 71 -3.12 -10.18 4.62
C ARG A 71 -4.27 -10.33 5.61
N SER A 72 -5.31 -9.51 5.49
CA SER A 72 -6.47 -9.56 6.39
C SER A 72 -7.44 -10.72 6.12
N LEU A 73 -7.28 -11.45 5.01
CA LEU A 73 -8.07 -12.65 4.74
C LEU A 73 -7.69 -13.80 5.69
N PRO A 74 -8.65 -14.58 6.22
CA PRO A 74 -8.38 -15.81 6.94
C PRO A 74 -7.56 -16.82 6.11
N ASP A 75 -6.78 -17.67 6.77
CA ASP A 75 -5.89 -18.64 6.09
C ASP A 75 -6.65 -19.56 5.13
N ALA A 76 -7.77 -20.13 5.57
CA ALA A 76 -8.64 -20.98 4.74
C ALA A 76 -9.11 -20.26 3.46
N ARG A 77 -9.37 -18.95 3.56
CA ARG A 77 -9.80 -18.11 2.44
C ARG A 77 -8.67 -17.90 1.44
N ARG A 78 -7.47 -17.60 1.92
CA ARG A 78 -6.28 -17.47 1.06
C ARG A 78 -6.02 -18.77 0.31
N GLN A 79 -6.11 -19.93 1.00
CA GLN A 79 -5.92 -21.24 0.37
C GLN A 79 -6.97 -21.53 -0.71
N ALA A 80 -8.25 -21.23 -0.47
CA ALA A 80 -9.30 -21.39 -1.46
C ALA A 80 -9.06 -20.55 -2.72
N ILE A 81 -8.65 -19.28 -2.55
CA ILE A 81 -8.33 -18.39 -3.67
C ILE A 81 -7.12 -18.90 -4.45
N ILE A 82 -6.05 -19.32 -3.77
CA ILE A 82 -4.84 -19.88 -4.40
C ILE A 82 -5.18 -21.15 -5.19
N ALA A 83 -5.97 -22.07 -4.61
CA ALA A 83 -6.39 -23.30 -5.29
C ALA A 83 -7.17 -22.99 -6.56
N ARG A 84 -8.18 -22.10 -6.47
CA ARG A 84 -8.98 -21.68 -7.62
C ARG A 84 -8.12 -20.98 -8.69
N TRP A 85 -7.17 -20.15 -8.29
CA TRP A 85 -6.26 -19.50 -9.23
C TRP A 85 -5.40 -20.54 -9.98
N ASN A 86 -4.88 -21.54 -9.29
CA ASN A 86 -4.09 -22.62 -9.89
C ASN A 86 -4.91 -23.43 -10.89
N GLU A 87 -6.16 -23.77 -10.57
CA GLU A 87 -7.09 -24.43 -11.48
C GLU A 87 -7.30 -23.59 -12.76
N LEU A 88 -7.58 -22.29 -12.60
CA LEU A 88 -7.79 -21.39 -13.73
C LEU A 88 -6.54 -21.21 -14.58
N LYS A 89 -5.34 -21.16 -13.96
CA LYS A 89 -4.05 -21.06 -14.64
C LYS A 89 -3.73 -22.33 -15.45
N ALA A 90 -4.17 -23.49 -14.97
CA ALA A 90 -4.00 -24.77 -15.65
C ALA A 90 -4.92 -24.96 -16.87
N LEU A 91 -5.96 -24.13 -17.03
CA LEU A 91 -6.85 -24.20 -18.19
C LEU A 91 -6.15 -23.85 -19.50
N SER A 92 -6.49 -24.57 -20.57
CA SER A 92 -6.03 -24.28 -21.92
C SER A 92 -6.44 -22.85 -22.36
N PRO A 93 -5.72 -22.21 -23.30
CA PRO A 93 -6.09 -20.91 -23.83
C PRO A 93 -7.55 -20.85 -24.31
N GLU A 94 -8.03 -21.90 -24.98
CA GLU A 94 -9.38 -22.04 -25.51
C GLU A 94 -10.40 -22.14 -24.39
N ALA A 95 -10.13 -22.97 -23.36
CA ALA A 95 -10.99 -23.09 -22.19
C ALA A 95 -11.12 -21.76 -21.43
N ARG A 96 -9.99 -21.04 -21.25
CA ARG A 96 -10.00 -19.70 -20.65
C ARG A 96 -10.79 -18.70 -21.49
N GLN A 97 -10.71 -18.79 -22.82
CA GLN A 97 -11.46 -17.93 -23.72
C GLN A 97 -12.96 -18.23 -23.68
N ALA A 98 -13.36 -19.50 -23.71
CA ALA A 98 -14.75 -19.92 -23.57
C ALA A 98 -15.35 -19.43 -22.24
N LEU A 99 -14.58 -19.55 -21.14
CA LEU A 99 -15.00 -19.03 -19.83
C LEU A 99 -15.22 -17.52 -19.85
N ARG A 100 -14.29 -16.75 -20.45
CA ARG A 100 -14.43 -15.28 -20.61
C ARG A 100 -15.64 -14.91 -21.46
N GLN A 101 -15.86 -15.61 -22.58
CA GLN A 101 -17.00 -15.38 -23.46
C GLN A 101 -18.32 -15.63 -22.73
N ARG A 102 -18.43 -16.76 -22.03
CA ARG A 102 -19.59 -17.09 -21.19
C ARG A 102 -19.83 -16.00 -20.14
N TRP A 103 -18.80 -15.53 -19.45
CA TRP A 103 -18.94 -14.48 -18.45
C TRP A 103 -19.44 -13.16 -19.07
N ASN A 104 -18.89 -12.79 -20.23
CA ASN A 104 -19.24 -11.56 -20.93
C ASN A 104 -20.68 -11.60 -21.50
N SER A 105 -21.21 -12.78 -21.83
CA SER A 105 -22.59 -12.93 -22.32
C SER A 105 -23.65 -12.85 -21.23
N LEU A 106 -23.30 -13.07 -19.96
CA LEU A 106 -24.25 -12.94 -18.85
C LEU A 106 -24.61 -11.47 -18.61
N SER A 107 -25.89 -11.21 -18.39
CA SER A 107 -26.41 -9.94 -17.85
C SER A 107 -25.94 -9.71 -16.42
N THR A 108 -26.07 -8.48 -15.92
CA THR A 108 -25.69 -8.12 -14.54
C THR A 108 -26.41 -8.98 -13.50
N ASP A 109 -27.69 -9.29 -13.72
CA ASP A 109 -28.49 -10.09 -12.80
C ASP A 109 -28.05 -11.55 -12.80
N GLU A 110 -27.82 -12.14 -13.98
CA GLU A 110 -27.30 -13.49 -14.11
C GLU A 110 -25.89 -13.63 -13.52
N ARG A 111 -25.03 -12.60 -13.66
CA ARG A 111 -23.72 -12.57 -13.00
C ARG A 111 -23.86 -12.56 -11.49
N ARG A 112 -24.78 -11.76 -10.95
CA ARG A 112 -25.03 -11.69 -9.50
C ARG A 112 -25.51 -13.03 -8.97
N GLU A 113 -26.43 -13.68 -9.68
CA GLU A 113 -26.91 -15.02 -9.35
C GLU A 113 -25.80 -16.08 -9.43
N ALA A 114 -25.00 -16.05 -10.50
CA ALA A 114 -23.87 -16.97 -10.65
C ALA A 114 -22.83 -16.80 -9.52
N LEU A 115 -22.62 -15.56 -9.06
CA LEU A 115 -21.74 -15.28 -7.94
C LEU A 115 -22.33 -15.74 -6.61
N SER A 116 -23.62 -15.48 -6.35
CA SER A 116 -24.29 -15.90 -5.11
C SER A 116 -24.41 -17.42 -5.00
N ALA A 117 -24.57 -18.12 -6.14
CA ALA A 117 -24.59 -19.57 -6.22
C ALA A 117 -23.20 -20.21 -6.06
N SER A 118 -22.11 -19.45 -6.21
CA SER A 118 -20.76 -19.96 -6.02
C SER A 118 -20.58 -20.40 -4.56
N PRO A 119 -19.94 -21.56 -4.28
CA PRO A 119 -19.55 -21.95 -2.92
C PRO A 119 -18.83 -20.82 -2.20
N ALA A 120 -18.08 -20.04 -2.99
CA ALA A 120 -17.30 -18.93 -2.54
C ALA A 120 -18.13 -17.74 -2.01
N ALA A 121 -19.40 -17.59 -2.40
CA ALA A 121 -20.28 -16.60 -1.80
C ALA A 121 -20.95 -17.12 -0.51
N GLN A 122 -21.12 -18.44 -0.40
CA GLN A 122 -21.84 -19.09 0.70
C GLN A 122 -20.96 -19.26 1.95
N ASP A 123 -19.67 -19.55 1.76
CA ASP A 123 -18.66 -19.59 2.82
C ASP A 123 -18.05 -18.21 3.13
N GLY A 124 -18.63 -17.17 2.52
CA GLY A 124 -18.22 -15.79 2.60
C GLY A 124 -16.95 -15.46 1.81
N THR A 125 -16.25 -16.41 1.17
CA THR A 125 -14.97 -16.19 0.48
C THR A 125 -14.95 -15.04 -0.55
N LEU A 126 -16.11 -14.63 -1.06
CA LEU A 126 -16.30 -13.52 -2.01
C LEU A 126 -16.79 -12.20 -1.40
N THR A 127 -16.70 -11.97 -0.10
CA THR A 127 -17.00 -10.63 0.48
C THR A 127 -15.82 -9.67 0.35
N THR A 128 -15.28 -9.47 -0.86
CA THR A 128 -14.48 -8.27 -1.14
C THR A 128 -15.33 -7.38 -2.02
N SER A 129 -16.05 -6.47 -1.36
CA SER A 129 -16.64 -5.24 -1.90
C SER A 129 -16.96 -5.27 -3.40
N LEU A 130 -18.15 -5.77 -3.76
CA LEU A 130 -18.79 -5.48 -5.06
C LEU A 130 -19.41 -4.07 -5.11
N ALA A 131 -18.94 -3.16 -4.24
CA ALA A 131 -19.20 -1.73 -4.30
C ALA A 131 -17.86 -1.01 -4.49
N ASN A 132 -17.45 -0.87 -5.75
CA ASN A 132 -16.81 0.35 -6.27
C ASN A 132 -16.88 0.32 -7.80
#